data_AF-A0AAX2I875-F1
#
_entry.id   AF-A0AAX2I875-F1
#
_cell.length_a   1.000
_cell.length_b   1.000
_cell.length_c   1.000
_cell.angle_alpha   90.00
_cell.angle_beta   90.00
_cell.angle_gamma   90.00
#
_symmetry.space_group_name_H-M   'P 1'
#
loop_
_entity.id
_entity.type
_entity.pdbx_description
1 polymer ?
#
loop_
_entity_poly.entity_id
_entity_poly.type
_entity_poly.pdbx_seq_one_letter_code
_entity_poly.pdbx_strand_id
1 'polypeptide(L)'
;MNLRALLLIFLWGSSPLSYAQEQDTTYIQPYSQEIWLRAYAPTKMLILTQGKKVYSPNYPFSLGLGIGLRKILGLNVLYAQNLFRLKNKTNLKTRSIDIQAHKYGKRILIDAYYQDYTGFYIDRGKENYTLFPTLSTQQIGVESTYVCVLTSSRHGLPLSKANAK
;
A
#
# COMPACT_ATOMS: atom_id res chain seq x y z
N MET A 1 12.78 -6.95 19.22
CA MET A 1 11.30 -7.11 19.27
C MET A 1 10.92 -8.24 18.31
N ASN A 2 10.36 -9.33 18.82
CA ASN A 2 10.18 -10.57 18.05
C ASN A 2 9.05 -10.42 17.01
N LEU A 3 9.26 -10.89 15.77
CA LEU A 3 8.28 -10.87 14.66
C LEU A 3 6.90 -11.43 15.07
N ARG A 4 6.88 -12.40 15.98
CA ARG A 4 5.66 -12.96 16.56
C ARG A 4 4.82 -11.94 17.34
N ALA A 5 5.46 -11.00 18.03
CA ALA A 5 4.77 -9.97 18.80
C ALA A 5 4.07 -8.94 17.89
N LEU A 6 4.70 -8.59 16.75
CA LEU A 6 4.09 -7.69 15.75
C LEU A 6 2.84 -8.31 15.10
N LEU A 7 2.86 -9.61 14.80
CA LEU A 7 1.71 -10.32 14.24
C LEU A 7 0.53 -10.38 15.22
N LEU A 8 0.79 -10.56 16.51
CA LEU A 8 -0.25 -10.63 17.54
C LEU A 8 -0.95 -9.28 17.77
N ILE A 9 -0.21 -8.17 17.71
CA ILE A 9 -0.78 -6.81 17.80
C ILE A 9 -1.69 -6.52 16.60
N PHE A 10 -1.31 -6.97 15.40
CA PHE A 10 -2.11 -6.79 14.19
C PHE A 10 -3.43 -7.58 14.22
N LEU A 11 -3.44 -8.74 14.88
CA LEU A 11 -4.60 -9.62 15.02
C LEU A 11 -5.62 -9.13 16.06
N TRP A 12 -5.18 -8.48 17.15
CA TRP A 12 -6.09 -7.98 18.19
C TRP A 12 -6.99 -6.81 17.75
N GLY A 13 -6.60 -6.04 16.74
CA GLY A 13 -7.45 -5.01 16.12
C GLY A 13 -8.54 -5.55 15.17
N SER A 14 -8.90 -6.83 15.27
CA SER A 14 -9.78 -7.53 14.31
C SER A 14 -11.12 -7.97 14.88
N SER A 15 -11.49 -7.55 16.10
CA SER A 15 -12.81 -7.88 16.63
C SER A 15 -13.89 -7.16 15.80
N PRO A 16 -14.82 -7.90 15.14
CA PRO A 16 -15.96 -7.28 14.50
C PRO A 16 -16.92 -6.83 15.60
N LEU A 17 -16.84 -5.56 16.00
CA LEU A 17 -17.93 -4.89 16.71
C LEU A 17 -19.07 -4.70 15.71
N SER A 18 -19.95 -5.68 15.63
CA SER A 18 -21.17 -5.65 14.82
C SER A 18 -22.18 -4.68 15.44
N TYR A 19 -22.09 -3.41 15.08
CA TYR A 19 -23.19 -2.47 15.26
C TYR A 19 -24.13 -2.57 14.06
N ALA A 20 -25.33 -3.10 14.28
CA ALA A 20 -26.42 -3.00 13.32
C ALA A 20 -26.81 -1.52 13.16
N GLN A 21 -26.76 -0.99 11.95
CA GLN A 21 -27.18 0.37 11.64
C GLN A 21 -27.96 0.36 10.32
N GLU A 22 -29.01 1.19 10.26
CA GLU A 22 -29.92 1.31 9.12
C GLU A 22 -29.19 1.46 7.79
N GLN A 23 -29.65 0.67 6.82
CA GLN A 23 -29.10 0.60 5.48
C GLN A 23 -29.58 1.82 4.67
N ASP A 24 -28.67 2.75 4.42
CA ASP A 24 -28.90 3.86 3.51
C ASP A 24 -29.18 3.34 2.08
N THR A 25 -30.11 3.98 1.37
CA THR A 25 -30.71 3.49 0.11
C THR A 25 -29.79 3.57 -1.10
N THR A 26 -28.60 4.16 -0.94
CA THR A 26 -27.57 4.19 -1.97
C THR A 26 -26.80 2.86 -1.96
N TYR A 27 -27.50 1.78 -2.31
CA TYR A 27 -26.96 0.43 -2.32
C TYR A 27 -25.96 0.27 -3.47
N ILE A 28 -24.67 0.32 -3.13
CA ILE A 28 -23.60 -0.10 -4.02
C ILE A 28 -23.51 -1.62 -3.90
N GLN A 29 -23.87 -2.34 -4.96
CA GLN A 29 -23.79 -3.80 -5.00
C GLN A 29 -22.37 -4.26 -4.64
N PRO A 30 -22.19 -5.09 -3.60
CA PRO A 30 -20.89 -5.66 -3.30
C PRO A 30 -20.49 -6.60 -4.44
N TYR A 31 -19.24 -6.47 -4.91
CA TYR A 31 -18.65 -7.41 -5.86
C TYR A 31 -18.80 -8.85 -5.34
N SER A 32 -19.28 -9.77 -6.19
CA SER A 32 -19.51 -11.17 -5.82
C SER A 32 -18.21 -11.94 -5.53
N GLN A 33 -17.08 -11.45 -6.02
CA GLN A 33 -15.77 -12.10 -5.92
C GLN A 33 -15.18 -11.91 -4.52
N GLU A 34 -15.12 -13.01 -3.77
CA GLU A 34 -14.65 -13.01 -2.38
C GLU A 34 -13.12 -12.96 -2.28
N ILE A 35 -12.46 -13.59 -3.25
CA ILE A 35 -11.00 -13.70 -3.39
C ILE A 35 -10.60 -13.26 -4.80
N TRP A 36 -9.51 -12.51 -4.92
CA TRP A 36 -8.90 -12.21 -6.22
C TRP A 36 -7.39 -12.35 -6.17
N LEU A 37 -6.81 -12.72 -7.31
CA LEU A 37 -5.38 -12.79 -7.55
C LEU A 37 -5.00 -11.76 -8.61
N ARG A 38 -3.89 -11.04 -8.41
CA ARG A 38 -3.37 -10.04 -9.35
C ARG A 38 -1.88 -10.25 -9.56
N ALA A 39 -1.46 -10.34 -10.81
CA ALA A 39 -0.06 -10.11 -11.18
C ALA A 39 0.10 -8.65 -11.61
N TYR A 40 1.20 -8.00 -11.23
CA TYR A 40 1.47 -6.61 -11.59
C TYR A 40 2.98 -6.36 -11.70
N ALA A 41 3.38 -5.29 -12.40
CA ALA A 41 4.77 -4.91 -12.58
C ALA A 41 5.00 -3.49 -12.03
N PRO A 42 5.43 -3.34 -10.76
CA PRO A 42 5.66 -2.02 -10.19
C PRO A 42 7.01 -1.43 -10.64
N THR A 43 7.02 -0.11 -10.81
CA THR A 43 8.25 0.67 -10.97
C THR A 43 8.37 1.63 -9.79
N LYS A 44 9.33 1.37 -8.89
CA LYS A 44 9.61 2.22 -7.72
C LYS A 44 11.05 2.72 -7.78
N MET A 45 11.24 3.97 -7.34
CA MET A 45 12.55 4.63 -7.30
C MET A 45 12.76 5.18 -5.88
N LEU A 46 13.93 4.87 -5.30
CA LEU A 46 14.33 5.37 -3.99
C LEU A 46 15.70 6.03 -4.11
N ILE A 47 15.78 7.32 -3.83
CA ILE A 47 17.00 8.12 -3.86
C ILE A 47 17.36 8.47 -2.42
N LEU A 48 18.61 8.21 -2.00
CA LEU A 48 19.10 8.65 -0.69
C LEU A 48 19.94 9.90 -0.86
N THR A 49 19.71 10.90 -0.02
CA THR A 49 20.51 12.14 0.00
C THR A 49 21.20 12.26 1.34
N GLN A 50 22.52 12.42 1.33
CA GLN A 50 23.33 12.66 2.53
C GLN A 50 24.27 13.85 2.28
N GLY A 51 23.90 15.02 2.83
CA GLY A 51 24.59 16.27 2.53
C GLY A 51 24.57 16.57 1.03
N LYS A 52 25.76 16.72 0.42
CA LYS A 52 25.90 16.95 -1.04
C LYS A 52 25.94 15.66 -1.87
N LYS A 53 25.91 14.48 -1.25
CA LYS A 53 25.97 13.19 -1.96
C LYS A 53 24.56 12.69 -2.25
N VAL A 54 24.31 12.33 -3.50
CA VAL A 54 23.06 11.70 -3.96
C VAL A 54 23.37 10.27 -4.35
N TYR A 55 22.74 9.33 -3.65
CA TYR A 55 22.85 7.90 -3.91
C TYR A 55 21.63 7.48 -4.74
N SER A 56 21.91 7.15 -5.99
CA SER A 56 20.89 6.83 -6.98
C SER A 56 20.63 5.32 -7.03
N PRO A 57 19.36 4.91 -7.21
CA PRO A 57 18.98 3.53 -7.43
C PRO A 57 19.29 3.08 -8.86
N ASN A 58 19.48 1.79 -9.07
CA ASN A 58 19.59 1.23 -10.41
C ASN A 58 18.22 0.72 -10.88
N TYR A 59 17.35 1.64 -11.35
CA TYR A 59 15.98 1.41 -11.87
C TYR A 59 15.65 -0.06 -12.19
N PRO A 60 15.16 -0.82 -11.19
CA PRO A 60 14.95 -2.25 -11.35
C PRO A 60 13.53 -2.52 -11.87
N PHE A 61 13.41 -3.50 -12.76
CA PHE A 61 12.11 -4.02 -13.20
C PHE A 61 11.63 -4.98 -12.13
N SER A 62 10.44 -4.74 -11.59
CA SER A 62 9.87 -5.59 -10.56
C SER A 62 8.61 -6.28 -11.06
N LEU A 63 8.41 -7.52 -10.61
CA LEU A 63 7.15 -8.24 -10.74
C LEU A 63 6.60 -8.52 -9.36
N GLY A 64 5.29 -8.38 -9.24
CA GLY A 64 4.56 -8.62 -8.02
C GLY A 64 3.31 -9.45 -8.22
N LEU A 65 2.91 -10.08 -7.13
CA LEU A 65 1.69 -10.84 -6.98
C LEU A 65 0.90 -10.25 -5.81
N GLY A 66 -0.42 -10.21 -5.93
CA GLY A 66 -1.32 -9.73 -4.91
C GLY A 66 -2.50 -10.67 -4.73
N ILE A 67 -2.90 -10.88 -3.48
CA ILE A 67 -4.09 -11.64 -3.11
C ILE A 67 -5.01 -10.76 -2.26
N GLY A 68 -6.26 -10.64 -2.68
CA GLY A 68 -7.31 -9.95 -1.94
C GLY A 68 -8.30 -10.94 -1.33
N LEU A 69 -8.58 -10.80 -0.04
CA LEU A 69 -9.58 -11.53 0.75
C LEU A 69 -10.65 -10.54 1.25
N ARG A 70 -11.32 -9.86 0.30
CA ARG A 70 -12.13 -8.68 0.59
C ARG A 70 -13.36 -8.97 1.45
N LYS A 71 -14.06 -10.07 1.17
CA LYS A 71 -15.31 -10.40 1.88
C LYS A 71 -15.09 -11.06 3.24
N ILE A 72 -13.98 -11.79 3.39
CA ILE A 72 -13.68 -12.57 4.60
C ILE A 72 -12.99 -11.69 5.65
N LEU A 73 -11.96 -10.93 5.23
CA LEU A 73 -11.08 -10.19 6.15
C LEU A 73 -10.93 -8.70 5.79
N GLY A 74 -11.49 -8.26 4.67
CA GLY A 74 -11.22 -6.93 4.13
C GLY A 74 -9.73 -6.72 3.81
N LEU A 75 -8.97 -7.78 3.55
CA LEU A 75 -7.52 -7.74 3.45
C LEU A 75 -7.04 -7.82 2.00
N ASN A 76 -5.97 -7.11 1.66
CA ASN A 76 -5.24 -7.25 0.42
C ASN A 76 -3.74 -7.26 0.71
N VAL A 77 -3.05 -8.33 0.30
CA VAL A 77 -1.60 -8.48 0.49
C VAL A 77 -0.93 -8.49 -0.87
N LEU A 78 0.12 -7.70 -1.01
CA LEU A 78 0.91 -7.49 -2.21
C LEU A 78 2.37 -7.83 -1.88
N TYR A 79 3.00 -8.60 -2.75
CA TYR A 79 4.43 -8.86 -2.73
C TYR A 79 5.01 -8.49 -4.09
N ALA A 80 6.12 -7.77 -4.12
CA ALA A 80 6.88 -7.51 -5.32
C ALA A 80 8.38 -7.70 -5.07
N GLN A 81 9.05 -8.23 -6.09
CA GLN A 81 10.49 -8.38 -6.12
C GLN A 81 11.04 -7.90 -7.45
N ASN A 82 12.28 -7.41 -7.43
CA ASN A 82 12.97 -7.09 -8.66
C ASN A 82 13.50 -8.35 -9.35
N LEU A 83 13.35 -8.41 -10.68
CA LEU A 83 13.82 -9.54 -11.48
C LEU A 83 15.08 -9.20 -12.26
N PHE A 84 15.05 -8.08 -12.98
CA PHE A 84 16.15 -7.64 -13.83
C PHE A 84 16.24 -6.12 -13.87
N ARG A 85 17.28 -5.61 -14.50
CA ARG A 85 17.68 -4.20 -14.44
C ARG A 85 17.29 -3.55 -15.76
N LEU A 86 16.58 -2.41 -15.74
CA LEU A 86 16.27 -1.71 -17.00
C LEU A 86 17.46 -0.90 -17.52
N LYS A 87 18.35 -0.45 -16.64
CA LYS A 87 19.52 0.38 -17.00
C LYS A 87 20.82 -0.35 -16.64
N ASN A 88 21.73 -0.48 -17.62
CA ASN A 88 22.96 -1.25 -17.49
C ASN A 88 24.23 -0.39 -17.49
N LYS A 89 24.16 0.88 -17.05
CA LYS A 89 25.32 1.78 -17.10
C LYS A 89 26.39 1.47 -16.03
N THR A 90 26.02 0.80 -14.93
CA THR A 90 26.85 0.74 -13.72
C THR A 90 27.23 -0.67 -13.28
N ASN A 91 26.74 -1.74 -13.95
CA ASN A 91 26.92 -3.17 -13.54
C ASN A 91 26.58 -3.53 -12.06
N LEU A 92 26.13 -2.57 -11.23
CA LEU A 92 25.60 -2.71 -9.87
C LEU A 92 24.36 -3.62 -9.68
N LYS A 93 24.55 -4.81 -9.11
CA LYS A 93 23.41 -5.68 -8.77
C LYS A 93 22.56 -5.02 -7.67
N THR A 94 21.30 -4.75 -7.98
CA THR A 94 20.31 -4.22 -7.02
C THR A 94 19.36 -5.33 -6.62
N ARG A 95 18.90 -5.32 -5.37
CA ARG A 95 17.82 -6.17 -4.84
C ARG A 95 16.74 -5.28 -4.25
N SER A 96 15.47 -5.58 -4.52
CA SER A 96 14.33 -4.86 -3.95
C SER A 96 13.26 -5.87 -3.58
N ILE A 97 12.81 -5.82 -2.34
CA ILE A 97 11.65 -6.54 -1.82
C ILE A 97 10.67 -5.53 -1.30
N ASP A 98 9.40 -5.71 -1.67
CA ASP A 98 8.31 -4.82 -1.32
C ASP A 98 7.10 -5.66 -0.93
N ILE A 99 6.67 -5.50 0.32
CA ILE A 99 5.49 -6.17 0.88
C ILE A 99 4.55 -5.08 1.36
N GLN A 100 3.30 -5.14 0.93
CA GLN A 100 2.25 -4.23 1.36
C GLN A 100 1.02 -5.04 1.76
N ALA A 101 0.36 -4.63 2.84
CA ALA A 101 -0.87 -5.21 3.32
C ALA A 101 -1.86 -4.09 3.63
N HIS A 102 -3.05 -4.17 3.05
CA HIS A 102 -4.12 -3.19 3.20
C HIS A 102 -5.34 -3.85 3.82
N LYS A 103 -5.81 -3.35 4.97
CA LYS A 103 -7.02 -3.82 5.66
C LYS A 103 -8.09 -2.74 5.59
N TYR A 104 -9.21 -3.07 4.97
CA TYR A 104 -10.35 -2.19 4.73
C TYR A 104 -11.47 -2.53 5.73
N GLY A 105 -11.63 -1.69 6.75
CA GLY A 105 -12.79 -1.70 7.64
C GLY A 105 -13.87 -0.71 7.19
N LYS A 106 -15.01 -0.69 7.91
CA LYS A 106 -16.15 0.20 7.59
C LYS A 106 -15.80 1.69 7.70
N ARG A 107 -14.96 2.06 8.67
CA ARG A 107 -14.54 3.46 8.93
C ARG A 107 -13.03 3.61 9.12
N ILE A 108 -12.29 2.51 9.17
CA ILE A 108 -10.85 2.50 9.42
C ILE A 108 -10.18 1.74 8.29
N LEU A 109 -9.13 2.33 7.73
CA LEU A 109 -8.21 1.70 6.80
C LEU A 109 -6.88 1.55 7.51
N ILE A 110 -6.26 0.39 7.41
CA ILE A 110 -4.93 0.13 7.98
C ILE A 110 -4.03 -0.37 6.86
N ASP A 111 -2.93 0.33 6.65
CA ASP A 111 -1.94 0.01 5.63
C ASP A 111 -0.62 -0.30 6.33
N ALA A 112 -0.07 -1.48 6.08
CA ALA A 112 1.24 -1.89 6.56
C ALA A 112 2.15 -2.12 5.38
N TYR A 113 3.40 -1.66 5.48
CA TYR A 113 4.39 -1.85 4.43
C TYR A 113 5.76 -2.23 5.00
N TYR A 114 6.46 -3.04 4.23
CA TYR A 114 7.86 -3.38 4.42
C TYR A 114 8.56 -3.30 3.08
N GLN A 115 9.60 -2.48 3.00
CA GLN A 115 10.42 -2.32 1.81
C GLN A 115 11.89 -2.46 2.19
N ASP A 116 12.60 -3.35 1.52
CA ASP A 116 14.05 -3.50 1.63
C ASP A 116 14.66 -3.31 0.24
N TYR A 117 15.51 -2.29 0.12
CA TYR A 117 16.18 -1.96 -1.12
C TYR A 117 17.70 -1.92 -0.90
N THR A 118 18.42 -2.70 -1.70
CA THR A 118 19.88 -2.83 -1.61
C THR A 118 20.53 -2.55 -2.96
N GLY A 119 21.63 -1.79 -2.92
CA GLY A 119 22.46 -1.47 -4.07
C GLY A 119 22.20 -0.07 -4.62
N PHE A 120 23.14 0.84 -4.35
CA PHE A 120 23.12 2.23 -4.83
C PHE A 120 24.41 2.59 -5.57
N TYR A 121 24.39 3.70 -6.30
CA TYR A 121 25.60 4.30 -6.86
C TYR A 121 25.59 5.83 -6.69
N ILE A 122 26.77 6.43 -6.69
CA ILE A 122 26.94 7.88 -6.85
C ILE A 122 27.46 8.13 -8.27
N ASP A 123 26.80 9.02 -9.00
CA ASP A 123 27.29 9.54 -10.27
C ASP A 123 28.30 10.67 -10.02
N ARG A 124 29.53 10.52 -10.51
CA ARG A 124 30.59 11.54 -10.42
C ARG A 124 30.75 12.35 -11.70
N GLY A 125 29.88 12.13 -12.70
CA GLY A 125 29.98 12.68 -14.04
C GLY A 125 30.95 11.89 -14.93
N LYS A 126 30.89 12.14 -16.25
CA LYS A 126 31.73 11.49 -17.28
C LYS A 126 31.73 9.95 -17.21
N GLU A 127 30.57 9.36 -16.93
CA GLU A 127 30.40 7.89 -16.80
C GLU A 127 31.23 7.25 -15.69
N ASN A 128 31.71 8.04 -14.72
CA ASN A 128 32.38 7.53 -13.54
C ASN A 128 31.37 7.32 -12.40
N TYR A 129 31.19 6.06 -12.00
CA TYR A 129 30.23 5.68 -10.96
C TYR A 129 30.95 5.06 -9.77
N THR A 130 30.66 5.56 -8.57
CA THR A 130 31.05 4.88 -7.33
C THR A 130 29.93 3.95 -6.92
N LEU A 131 30.20 2.64 -6.88
CA LEU A 131 29.21 1.60 -6.59
C LEU A 131 29.15 1.29 -5.10
N PHE A 132 27.93 1.11 -4.59
CA PHE A 132 27.65 0.71 -3.22
C PHE A 132 26.70 -0.50 -3.23
N PRO A 133 27.18 -1.70 -3.60
CA PRO A 133 26.35 -2.90 -3.72
C PRO A 133 25.80 -3.39 -2.37
N THR A 134 26.45 -3.04 -1.26
CA THR A 134 26.05 -3.45 0.10
C THR A 134 25.20 -2.40 0.82
N LEU A 135 25.10 -1.17 0.28
CA LEU A 135 24.28 -0.13 0.90
C LEU A 135 22.81 -0.52 0.77
N SER A 136 22.12 -0.63 1.90
CA SER A 136 20.72 -1.00 1.99
C SER A 136 19.93 0.06 2.75
N THR A 137 18.67 0.20 2.38
CA THR A 137 17.65 0.97 3.09
C THR A 137 16.46 0.06 3.37
N GLN A 138 16.02 0.08 4.62
CA GLN A 138 14.85 -0.65 5.07
C GLN A 138 13.81 0.35 5.56
N GLN A 139 12.58 0.20 5.09
CA GLN A 139 11.44 1.00 5.52
C GLN A 139 10.35 0.05 6.01
N ILE A 140 9.89 0.28 7.23
CA ILE A 140 8.77 -0.41 7.82
C ILE A 140 7.82 0.64 8.37
N GLY A 141 6.54 0.48 8.08
CA GLY A 141 5.55 1.43 8.57
C GLY A 141 4.15 0.83 8.62
N VAL A 142 3.34 1.46 9.46
CA VAL A 142 1.92 1.22 9.57
C VAL A 142 1.24 2.58 9.56
N GLU A 143 0.24 2.73 8.70
CA GLU A 143 -0.62 3.90 8.59
C GLU A 143 -2.05 3.49 8.92
N SER A 144 -2.79 4.37 9.59
CA SER A 144 -4.20 4.16 9.90
C SER A 144 -5.00 5.40 9.56
N THR A 145 -6.02 5.26 8.74
CA THR A 145 -6.91 6.35 8.32
C THR A 145 -8.33 6.10 8.83
N TYR A 146 -8.89 7.07 9.56
CA TYR A 146 -10.31 7.04 9.98
C TYR A 146 -11.15 7.93 9.06
N VAL A 147 -12.16 7.35 8.42
CA VAL A 147 -13.11 8.07 7.55
C VAL A 147 -14.32 8.49 8.39
N CYS A 148 -14.42 9.80 8.67
CA CYS A 148 -15.59 10.40 9.30
C CYS A 148 -16.50 11.00 8.22
N VAL A 149 -17.72 10.49 8.11
CA VAL A 149 -18.75 11.07 7.24
C VAL A 149 -19.56 12.06 8.07
N LEU A 150 -19.47 13.34 7.72
CA LEU A 150 -20.31 14.38 8.29
C LEU A 150 -21.58 14.51 7.45
N THR A 151 -22.67 13.89 7.90
CA THR A 151 -23.98 14.09 7.27
C THR A 151 -24.53 15.43 7.74
N SER A 152 -24.43 16.45 6.88
CA SER A 152 -25.17 17.70 7.06
C SER A 152 -26.66 17.42 6.83
N SER A 153 -27.44 17.34 7.90
CA SER A 153 -28.91 17.42 7.83
C SER A 153 -29.29 18.82 7.32
N ARG A 154 -29.43 18.98 6.00
CA ARG A 154 -30.31 20.03 5.49
C ARG A 154 -31.72 19.52 5.71
N HIS A 155 -32.41 20.07 6.71
CA HIS A 155 -33.84 19.94 6.87
C HIS A 155 -34.52 20.34 5.54
N GLY A 156 -34.97 19.34 4.78
CA GLY A 156 -35.84 19.55 3.63
C GLY A 156 -37.22 19.97 4.14
N LEU A 157 -37.63 21.19 3.79
CA LEU A 157 -39.00 21.68 3.93
C LEU A 157 -39.99 20.65 3.35
N PRO A 158 -41.16 20.44 3.99
CA PRO A 158 -42.15 19.51 3.46
C PRO A 158 -42.68 20.03 2.12
N LEU A 159 -42.47 19.25 1.06
CA LEU A 159 -43.16 19.42 -0.20
C LEU A 159 -44.65 19.19 0.04
N SER A 160 -45.41 20.28 -0.02
CA SER A 160 -46.87 20.31 -0.06
C SER A 160 -47.38 19.32 -1.10
N LYS A 161 -48.18 18.34 -0.65
CA LYS A 161 -48.96 17.47 -1.53
C LYS A 161 -49.95 18.32 -2.33
N ALA A 162 -49.65 18.56 -3.60
CA ALA A 162 -50.64 19.04 -4.54
C ALA A 162 -51.50 17.84 -4.97
N ASN A 163 -52.74 17.81 -4.51
CA ASN A 163 -53.78 16.92 -5.02
C ASN A 163 -54.00 17.22 -6.51
N ALA A 164 -53.85 16.22 -7.37
CA ALA A 164 -54.42 16.23 -8.71
C ALA A 164 -55.70 15.40 -8.66
N LYS A 165 -56.80 16.05 -9.03
CA LYS A 165 -58.16 15.51 -9.13
C LYS A 165 -58.38 14.99 -10.55
#